data_AF-A0A7R9VPK2-F1
#
_entry.id   AF-A0A7R9VPK2-F1
#
_cell.length_a   1.000
_cell.length_b   1.000
_cell.length_c   1.000
_cell.angle_alpha   90.00
_cell.angle_beta   90.00
_cell.angle_gamma   90.00
#
_symmetry.space_group_name_H-M   'P 1'
#
loop_
_entity.id
_entity.type
_entity.pdbx_description
1 polymer ?
#
loop_
_entity_poly.entity_id
_entity_poly.type
_entity_poly.pdbx_seq_one_letter_code
_entity_poly.pdbx_strand_id
1 'polypeptide(L)'
;AVYATIFVISCAAATFRTQFVIQGGARSSRALFETMLRRVLNAPMYYFETTPLGRILSRFTYDVEVCDQTLPQTMTMLMTSFGWFFTGIILQMIILPWQIFALVFVLIVYLLVLTRYRKSAVDLQRLDAVSRSPVQAQLSEAIDGTSTIRTFGRTDHFSSLFRASLDSNSSAM
;
A
#
# COMPACT_ATOMS: atom_id res chain seq x y z
N ALA A 1 7.61 36.70 21.24
CA ALA A 1 6.35 36.88 20.47
C ALA A 1 6.35 36.06 19.19
N VAL A 2 7.32 36.24 18.28
CA VAL A 2 7.35 35.58 16.95
C VAL A 2 7.33 34.04 17.00
N TYR A 3 8.11 33.40 17.86
CA TYR A 3 8.09 31.93 17.97
C TYR A 3 6.75 31.38 18.49
N ALA A 4 6.11 32.10 19.41
CA ALA A 4 4.81 31.71 19.96
C ALA A 4 3.71 31.81 18.89
N THR A 5 3.73 32.85 18.05
CA THR A 5 2.76 32.97 16.94
C THR A 5 2.95 31.88 15.89
N ILE A 6 4.20 31.54 15.54
CA ILE A 6 4.50 30.42 14.63
C ILE A 6 3.96 29.10 15.20
N PHE A 7 4.20 28.84 16.49
CA PHE A 7 3.72 27.62 17.15
C PHE A 7 2.19 27.52 17.09
N VAL A 8 1.48 28.60 17.47
CA VAL A 8 0.00 28.64 17.44
C VAL A 8 -0.54 28.42 16.03
N ILE A 9 0.06 29.06 15.01
CA ILE A 9 -0.32 28.88 13.60
C ILE A 9 -0.09 27.43 13.17
N SER A 10 1.05 26.84 13.55
CA SER A 10 1.38 25.46 13.17
C SER A 10 0.42 24.44 13.79
N CYS A 11 0.03 24.62 15.06
CA CYS A 11 -0.97 23.79 15.72
C CYS A 11 -2.36 23.93 15.08
N ALA A 12 -2.76 25.16 14.73
CA ALA A 12 -4.02 25.42 14.06
C ALA A 12 -4.06 24.78 12.67
N ALA A 13 -3.00 24.94 11.88
CA ALA A 13 -2.87 24.32 10.56
C ALA A 13 -2.85 22.79 10.62
N ALA A 14 -2.14 22.22 11.61
CA ALA A 14 -2.09 20.78 11.81
C ALA A 14 -3.48 20.20 12.15
N THR A 15 -4.22 20.86 13.04
CA THR A 15 -5.58 20.46 13.41
C THR A 15 -6.55 20.60 12.24
N PHE A 16 -6.47 21.69 11.49
CA PHE A 16 -7.31 21.89 10.31
C PHE A 16 -7.08 20.79 9.26
N ARG A 17 -5.81 20.46 9.00
CA ARG A 17 -5.42 19.39 8.07
C ARG A 17 -5.95 18.03 8.50
N THR A 18 -5.79 17.65 9.78
CA THR A 18 -6.28 16.35 10.26
C THR A 18 -7.80 16.26 10.19
N GLN A 19 -8.52 17.33 10.56
CA GLN A 19 -9.98 17.39 10.44
C GLN A 19 -10.46 17.24 9.00
N PHE A 20 -9.82 17.93 8.06
CA PHE A 20 -10.14 17.83 6.63
C PHE A 20 -9.99 16.39 6.11
N VAL A 21 -8.86 15.75 6.43
CA VAL A 21 -8.56 14.39 5.96
C VAL A 21 -9.51 13.35 6.58
N ILE A 22 -9.79 13.44 7.88
CA ILE A 22 -10.69 12.51 8.58
C ILE A 22 -12.13 12.66 8.05
N GLN A 23 -12.64 13.88 7.92
CA GLN A 23 -14.00 14.11 7.41
C GLN A 23 -14.15 13.68 5.94
N GLY A 24 -13.13 13.97 5.11
CA GLY A 24 -13.09 13.52 3.72
C GLY A 24 -13.05 12.01 3.59
N GLY A 25 -12.22 11.34 4.40
CA GLY A 25 -12.11 9.88 4.48
C GLY A 25 -13.43 9.24 4.89
N ALA A 26 -14.00 9.66 6.02
CA ALA A 26 -15.26 9.13 6.53
C ALA A 26 -16.43 9.30 5.55
N ARG A 27 -16.52 10.46 4.89
CA ARG A 27 -17.55 10.72 3.87
C ARG A 27 -17.38 9.82 2.65
N SER A 28 -16.14 9.63 2.20
CA SER A 28 -15.83 8.80 1.03
C SER A 28 -16.08 7.32 1.32
N SER A 29 -15.65 6.82 2.48
CA SER A 29 -15.90 5.46 2.94
C SER A 29 -17.40 5.16 3.05
N ARG A 30 -18.17 6.08 3.66
CA ARG A 30 -19.63 5.95 3.75
C ARG A 30 -20.30 5.92 2.36
N ALA A 31 -19.92 6.83 1.47
CA ALA A 31 -20.47 6.86 0.12
C ALA A 31 -20.14 5.59 -0.68
N LEU A 32 -18.92 5.07 -0.53
CA LEU A 32 -18.48 3.82 -1.14
C LEU A 32 -19.27 2.62 -0.60
N PHE A 33 -19.41 2.52 0.72
CA PHE A 33 -20.20 1.45 1.36
C PHE A 33 -21.66 1.46 0.91
N GLU A 34 -22.31 2.62 0.93
CA GLU A 34 -23.71 2.76 0.50
C GLU A 34 -23.88 2.40 -0.98
N THR A 35 -22.95 2.82 -1.84
CA THR A 35 -22.96 2.48 -3.27
C THR A 35 -22.78 0.99 -3.48
N MET A 36 -21.83 0.35 -2.79
CA MET A 36 -21.61 -1.10 -2.86
C MET A 36 -22.83 -1.87 -2.37
N LEU A 37 -23.40 -1.48 -1.23
CA LEU A 37 -24.59 -2.11 -0.65
C LEU A 37 -25.77 -2.05 -1.63
N ARG A 38 -26.04 -0.86 -2.18
CA ARG A 38 -27.13 -0.68 -3.15
C ARG A 38 -26.92 -1.50 -4.42
N ARG A 39 -25.68 -1.61 -4.91
CA ARG A 39 -25.36 -2.40 -6.10
C ARG A 39 -25.52 -3.90 -5.87
N VAL A 40 -25.10 -4.39 -4.69
CA VAL A 40 -25.22 -5.81 -4.33
C VAL A 40 -26.68 -6.19 -4.12
N LEU A 41 -27.47 -5.38 -3.42
CA LEU A 41 -28.90 -5.65 -3.21
C LEU A 41 -29.73 -5.69 -4.50
N ASN A 42 -29.29 -4.98 -5.54
CA ASN A 42 -29.95 -4.97 -6.86
C ASN A 42 -29.29 -5.93 -7.87
N ALA A 43 -28.35 -6.78 -7.44
CA ALA A 43 -27.69 -7.73 -8.32
C ALA A 43 -28.61 -8.94 -8.63
N PRO A 44 -28.58 -9.49 -9.85
CA PRO A 44 -29.35 -10.70 -10.20
C PRO A 44 -28.85 -11.93 -9.42
N MET A 45 -29.72 -12.92 -9.23
CA MET A 45 -29.38 -14.15 -8.47
C MET A 45 -28.12 -14.86 -9.01
N TYR A 46 -27.93 -14.86 -10.33
CA TYR A 46 -26.75 -15.41 -10.98
C TYR A 46 -25.41 -14.85 -10.44
N TYR A 47 -25.39 -13.60 -9.99
CA TYR A 47 -24.20 -13.01 -9.35
C TYR A 47 -23.86 -13.73 -8.04
N PHE A 48 -24.86 -14.02 -7.21
CA PHE A 48 -24.69 -14.69 -5.93
C PHE A 48 -24.37 -16.19 -6.06
N GLU A 49 -24.76 -16.82 -7.17
CA GLU A 49 -24.42 -18.21 -7.45
C GLU A 49 -22.97 -18.36 -7.98
N THR A 50 -22.48 -17.36 -8.73
CA THR A 50 -21.14 -17.40 -9.34
C THR A 50 -20.05 -16.79 -8.48
N THR A 51 -20.36 -15.82 -7.60
CA THR A 51 -19.38 -15.24 -6.69
C THR A 51 -19.50 -15.83 -5.28
N PRO A 52 -18.39 -16.35 -4.72
CA PRO A 52 -18.40 -16.87 -3.36
C PRO A 52 -18.72 -15.75 -2.37
N LEU A 53 -19.65 -16.01 -1.44
CA LEU A 53 -20.06 -15.05 -0.40
C LEU A 53 -18.86 -14.47 0.37
N GLY A 54 -17.81 -15.27 0.60
CA GLY A 54 -16.58 -14.82 1.25
C GLY A 54 -15.87 -13.69 0.51
N ARG A 55 -15.92 -13.64 -0.84
CA ARG A 55 -15.35 -12.54 -1.63
C ARG A 55 -16.16 -11.26 -1.46
N ILE A 56 -17.49 -11.37 -1.41
CA ILE A 56 -18.37 -10.21 -1.19
C ILE A 56 -18.09 -9.65 0.20
N LEU A 57 -18.04 -10.50 1.23
CA LEU A 57 -17.73 -10.08 2.60
C LEU A 57 -16.35 -9.43 2.69
N SER A 58 -15.34 -10.04 2.08
CA SER A 58 -13.98 -9.48 2.05
C SER A 58 -13.92 -8.08 1.43
N ARG A 59 -14.73 -7.78 0.41
CA ARG A 59 -14.79 -6.42 -0.15
C ARG A 59 -15.44 -5.43 0.81
N PHE A 60 -16.54 -5.80 1.45
CA PHE A 60 -17.21 -4.93 2.42
C PHE A 60 -16.41 -4.69 3.69
N THR A 61 -15.53 -5.61 4.08
CA THR A 61 -14.66 -5.43 5.24
C THR A 61 -13.35 -4.76 4.83
N TYR A 62 -12.53 -5.44 4.02
CA TYR A 62 -11.17 -5.01 3.71
C TYR A 62 -11.12 -3.74 2.86
N ASP A 63 -11.89 -3.66 1.77
CA ASP A 63 -11.80 -2.49 0.88
C ASP A 63 -12.33 -1.22 1.58
N VAL A 64 -13.31 -1.38 2.47
CA VAL A 64 -13.86 -0.28 3.28
C VAL A 64 -12.88 0.12 4.37
N GLU A 65 -12.23 -0.83 5.03
CA GLU A 65 -11.16 -0.56 6.01
C GLU A 65 -9.99 0.20 5.36
N VAL A 66 -9.58 -0.19 4.15
CA VAL A 66 -8.55 0.52 3.39
C VAL A 66 -8.97 1.96 3.10
N CYS A 67 -10.24 2.18 2.75
CA CYS A 67 -10.78 3.51 2.49
C CYS A 67 -10.88 4.38 3.76
N ASP A 68 -11.18 3.77 4.91
CA ASP A 68 -11.40 4.47 6.17
C ASP A 68 -10.10 4.75 6.96
N GLN A 69 -9.10 3.87 6.87
CA GLN A 69 -7.87 3.97 7.64
C GLN A 69 -6.63 4.23 6.78
N THR A 70 -6.35 3.32 5.84
CA THR A 70 -5.10 3.36 5.07
C THR A 70 -5.03 4.58 4.15
N LEU A 71 -6.16 4.91 3.49
CA LEU A 71 -6.24 6.02 2.56
C LEU A 71 -6.05 7.39 3.27
N PRO A 72 -6.76 7.71 4.38
CA PRO A 72 -6.52 8.94 5.13
C PRO A 72 -5.09 9.06 5.69
N GLN A 73 -4.52 7.94 6.17
CA GLN A 73 -3.14 7.93 6.66
C GLN A 73 -2.15 8.25 5.53
N THR A 74 -2.31 7.62 4.37
CA THR A 74 -1.44 7.87 3.20
C THR A 74 -1.60 9.30 2.69
N MET A 75 -2.83 9.83 2.64
CA MET A 75 -3.09 11.23 2.27
C MET A 75 -2.42 12.22 3.24
N THR A 76 -2.52 11.95 4.54
CA THR A 76 -1.87 12.75 5.59
C THR A 76 -0.35 12.80 5.38
N MET A 77 0.27 11.65 5.11
CA MET A 77 1.71 11.55 4.86
C MET A 77 2.11 12.28 3.57
N LEU A 78 1.30 12.14 2.51
CA LEU A 78 1.52 12.80 1.23
C LEU A 78 1.45 14.34 1.37
N MET A 79 0.41 14.86 2.04
CA MET A 79 0.28 16.31 2.29
C MET A 79 1.47 16.86 3.08
N THR A 80 1.90 16.15 4.13
CA THR A 80 3.08 16.55 4.91
C THR A 80 4.34 16.54 4.05
N SER A 81 4.55 15.48 3.26
CA SER A 81 5.74 15.32 2.42
C SER A 81 5.84 16.42 1.35
N PHE A 82 4.74 16.72 0.67
CA PHE A 82 4.69 17.85 -0.26
C PHE A 82 4.94 19.18 0.46
N GLY A 83 4.35 19.38 1.65
CA GLY A 83 4.59 20.56 2.46
C GLY A 83 6.07 20.80 2.77
N TRP A 84 6.78 19.76 3.23
CA TRP A 84 8.23 19.83 3.47
C TRP A 84 9.02 20.09 2.19
N PHE A 85 8.66 19.41 1.10
CA PHE A 85 9.34 19.54 -0.19
C PHE A 85 9.24 20.97 -0.74
N PHE A 86 8.03 21.54 -0.81
CA PHE A 86 7.84 22.89 -1.31
C PHE A 86 8.44 23.94 -0.38
N THR A 87 8.26 23.79 0.93
CA THR A 87 8.87 24.71 1.92
C THR A 87 10.39 24.71 1.79
N GLY A 88 11.01 23.54 1.69
CA GLY A 88 12.45 23.40 1.51
C GLY A 88 12.94 24.09 0.24
N ILE A 89 12.28 23.86 -0.89
CA ILE A 89 12.66 24.48 -2.17
C ILE A 89 12.49 26.01 -2.13
N ILE A 90 11.34 26.51 -1.66
CA ILE A 90 11.06 27.95 -1.62
C ILE A 90 12.06 28.66 -0.71
N LEU A 91 12.31 28.12 0.48
CA LEU A 91 13.25 28.69 1.43
C LEU A 91 14.68 28.67 0.88
N GLN A 92 15.08 27.59 0.20
CA GLN A 92 16.39 27.51 -0.44
C GLN A 92 16.56 28.56 -1.54
N MET A 93 15.53 28.76 -2.38
CA MET A 93 15.57 29.76 -3.46
C MET A 93 15.68 31.18 -2.94
N ILE A 94 15.06 31.51 -1.79
CA ILE A 94 15.13 32.84 -1.17
C ILE A 94 16.55 33.10 -0.64
N ILE A 95 17.18 32.10 0.01
CA ILE A 95 18.48 32.29 0.65
C ILE A 95 19.61 32.28 -0.38
N LEU A 96 19.63 31.31 -1.30
CA LEU A 96 20.69 31.15 -2.31
C LEU A 96 20.08 30.86 -3.69
N PRO A 97 19.65 31.89 -4.45
CA PRO A 97 18.95 31.69 -5.73
C PRO A 97 19.80 30.99 -6.80
N TRP A 98 21.12 31.15 -6.76
CA TRP A 98 22.04 30.51 -7.72
C TRP A 98 22.10 28.98 -7.58
N GLN A 99 21.68 28.41 -6.45
CA GLN A 99 21.68 26.96 -6.26
C GLN A 99 20.60 26.24 -7.07
N ILE A 100 19.69 26.97 -7.72
CA ILE A 100 18.69 26.41 -8.61
C ILE A 100 19.33 25.62 -9.77
N PHE A 101 20.49 26.06 -10.27
CA PHE A 101 21.22 25.34 -11.33
C PHE A 101 21.67 23.96 -10.88
N ALA A 102 22.18 23.85 -9.64
CA ALA A 102 22.55 22.57 -9.05
C ALA A 102 21.32 21.68 -8.82
N LEU A 103 20.22 22.25 -8.34
CA LEU A 103 18.96 21.51 -8.14
C LEU A 103 18.43 20.93 -9.45
N VAL A 104 18.41 21.74 -10.53
CA VAL A 104 17.97 21.30 -11.86
C VAL A 104 18.88 20.20 -12.40
N PHE A 105 20.20 20.33 -12.23
CA PHE A 105 21.15 19.28 -12.64
C PHE A 105 20.88 17.95 -11.91
N VAL A 106 20.73 18.00 -10.58
CA VAL A 106 20.40 16.81 -9.77
C VAL A 106 19.05 16.23 -10.18
N LEU A 107 18.04 17.06 -10.46
CA LEU A 107 16.72 16.61 -10.91
C LEU A 107 16.82 15.86 -12.24
N ILE A 108 17.62 16.35 -13.20
CA ILE A 108 17.82 15.67 -14.48
C ILE A 108 18.46 14.29 -14.26
N VAL A 109 19.53 14.22 -13.46
CA VAL A 109 20.19 12.94 -13.12
C VAL A 109 19.22 12.01 -12.41
N TYR A 110 18.44 12.52 -11.45
CA TYR A 110 17.43 11.76 -10.74
C TYR A 110 16.38 11.19 -11.70
N LEU A 111 15.85 11.99 -12.63
CA LEU A 111 14.85 11.51 -13.61
C LEU A 111 15.43 10.46 -14.56
N LEU A 112 16.69 10.61 -14.98
CA LEU A 112 17.38 9.60 -15.79
C LEU A 112 17.53 8.28 -15.02
N VAL A 113 17.96 8.33 -13.77
CA VAL A 113 18.08 7.14 -12.92
C VAL A 113 16.69 6.54 -12.66
N LEU A 114 15.70 7.37 -12.32
CA LEU A 114 14.33 6.93 -12.02
C LEU A 114 13.69 6.21 -13.21
N THR A 115 13.87 6.69 -14.43
CA THR A 115 13.31 6.04 -15.62
C THR A 115 13.95 4.68 -15.90
N ARG A 116 15.23 4.50 -15.58
CA ARG A 116 15.92 3.19 -15.66
C ARG A 116 15.48 2.27 -14.52
N TYR A 117 15.52 2.79 -13.29
CA TYR A 117 15.12 2.07 -12.10
C TYR A 117 13.67 1.60 -12.18
N ARG A 118 12.73 2.43 -12.67
CA ARG A 118 11.30 2.06 -12.76
C ARG A 118 11.07 0.85 -13.67
N LYS A 119 11.86 0.69 -14.73
CA LYS A 119 11.77 -0.49 -15.61
C LYS A 119 12.23 -1.74 -14.84
N SER A 120 13.41 -1.69 -14.24
CA SER A 120 13.96 -2.81 -13.46
C SER A 120 13.15 -3.14 -12.20
N ALA A 121 12.58 -2.13 -11.52
CA ALA A 121 11.83 -2.29 -10.30
C ALA A 121 10.55 -3.10 -10.51
N VAL A 122 9.87 -2.91 -11.65
CA VAL A 122 8.67 -3.70 -11.99
C VAL A 122 9.06 -5.16 -12.25
N ASP A 123 10.17 -5.40 -12.95
CA ASP A 123 10.64 -6.76 -13.21
C ASP A 123 11.11 -7.46 -11.92
N LEU A 124 11.77 -6.73 -11.01
CA LEU A 124 12.11 -7.19 -9.67
C LEU A 124 10.86 -7.54 -8.85
N GLN A 125 9.84 -6.67 -8.86
CA GLN A 125 8.56 -6.94 -8.18
C GLN A 125 7.86 -8.18 -8.76
N ARG A 126 7.95 -8.39 -10.07
CA ARG A 126 7.43 -9.61 -10.71
C ARG A 126 8.20 -10.85 -10.26
N LEU A 127 9.53 -10.78 -10.20
CA LEU A 127 10.37 -11.88 -9.77
C LEU A 127 10.08 -12.26 -8.31
N ASP A 128 9.97 -11.27 -7.42
CA ASP A 128 9.59 -11.45 -6.01
C ASP A 128 8.19 -12.07 -5.87
N ALA A 129 7.22 -11.61 -6.67
CA ALA A 129 5.88 -12.20 -6.67
C ALA A 129 5.90 -13.68 -7.14
N VAL A 130 6.72 -14.01 -8.15
CA VAL A 130 6.86 -15.37 -8.68
C VAL A 130 7.59 -16.29 -7.71
N SER A 131 8.64 -15.83 -7.01
CA SER A 131 9.36 -16.62 -6.02
C SER A 131 8.53 -16.91 -4.76
N ARG A 132 7.66 -15.97 -4.37
CA ARG A 132 6.80 -16.09 -3.19
C ARG A 132 5.57 -16.97 -3.41
N SER A 133 5.01 -17.00 -4.63
CA SER A 133 3.83 -17.80 -4.97
C SER A 133 3.91 -19.30 -4.62
N PRO A 134 4.98 -20.06 -4.95
CA PRO A 134 5.06 -21.49 -4.64
C PRO A 134 5.11 -21.77 -3.14
N VAL A 135 5.75 -20.90 -2.34
CA VAL A 135 5.76 -21.03 -0.87
C VAL A 135 4.35 -20.90 -0.31
N GLN A 136 3.56 -19.95 -0.81
CA GLN A 136 2.16 -19.77 -0.39
C GLN A 136 1.27 -20.93 -0.85
N ALA A 137 1.48 -21.45 -2.06
CA ALA A 137 0.73 -22.59 -2.59
C ALA A 137 1.00 -23.87 -1.79
N GLN A 138 2.28 -24.19 -1.53
CA GLN A 138 2.66 -25.35 -0.71
C GLN A 138 2.14 -25.25 0.73
N LEU A 139 2.16 -24.05 1.31
CA LEU A 139 1.57 -23.85 2.64
C LEU A 139 0.06 -24.13 2.64
N SER A 140 -0.67 -23.66 1.62
CA SER A 140 -2.11 -23.93 1.47
C SER A 140 -2.38 -25.42 1.29
N GLU A 141 -1.60 -26.11 0.44
CA GLU A 141 -1.71 -27.55 0.20
C GLU A 141 -1.41 -28.36 1.48
N ALA A 142 -0.44 -27.90 2.28
CA ALA A 142 -0.14 -28.53 3.57
C ALA A 142 -1.29 -28.42 4.56
N ILE A 143 -1.92 -27.24 4.66
CA ILE A 143 -3.04 -26.98 5.57
C ILE A 143 -4.24 -27.85 5.19
N ASP A 144 -4.60 -27.87 3.91
CA ASP A 144 -5.73 -28.68 3.41
C ASP A 144 -5.44 -30.19 3.47
N GLY A 145 -4.20 -30.59 3.18
CA GLY A 145 -3.75 -31.98 3.11
C GLY A 145 -3.15 -32.54 4.41
N THR A 146 -3.25 -31.83 5.54
CA THR A 146 -2.55 -32.23 6.79
C THR A 146 -2.91 -33.64 7.25
N SER A 147 -4.18 -34.05 7.11
CA SER A 147 -4.64 -35.39 7.49
C SER A 147 -4.00 -36.48 6.63
N THR A 148 -3.93 -36.26 5.31
CA THR A 148 -3.32 -37.16 4.32
C THR A 148 -1.82 -37.26 4.54
N ILE A 149 -1.11 -36.14 4.70
CA ILE A 149 0.35 -36.13 4.91
C ILE A 149 0.73 -36.91 6.17
N ARG A 150 -0.06 -36.77 7.24
CA ARG A 150 0.15 -37.50 8.50
C ARG A 150 -0.16 -38.99 8.38
N THR A 151 -1.24 -39.37 7.71
CA THR A 151 -1.60 -40.80 7.53
C THR A 151 -0.60 -41.55 6.66
N PHE A 152 0.00 -40.89 5.66
CA PHE A 152 1.06 -41.47 4.83
C PHE A 152 2.47 -41.35 5.42
N GLY A 153 2.64 -40.70 6.59
CA GLY A 153 3.95 -40.55 7.25
C GLY A 153 4.99 -39.76 6.43
N ARG A 154 4.55 -38.83 5.57
CA ARG A 154 5.43 -38.07 4.64
C ARG A 154 5.72 -36.64 5.09
N THR A 155 5.57 -36.35 6.39
CA THR A 155 5.82 -35.02 6.97
C THR A 155 7.24 -34.50 6.71
N ASP A 156 8.26 -35.34 6.86
CA ASP A 156 9.66 -34.90 6.67
C ASP A 156 9.98 -34.59 5.21
N HIS A 157 9.40 -35.35 4.28
CA HIS A 157 9.53 -35.11 2.85
C HIS A 157 8.86 -33.80 2.43
N PHE A 158 7.67 -33.53 2.96
CA PHE A 158 6.98 -32.27 2.70
C PHE A 158 7.73 -31.09 3.32
N SER A 159 8.28 -31.27 4.54
CA SER A 159 9.08 -30.25 5.22
C SER A 159 10.37 -29.91 4.48
N SER A 160 11.07 -30.89 3.90
CA SER A 160 12.27 -30.64 3.10
C SER A 160 11.96 -29.92 1.79
N LEU A 161 10.84 -30.26 1.14
CA LEU A 161 10.39 -29.61 -0.09
C LEU A 161 9.96 -28.15 0.15
N PHE A 162 9.30 -27.90 1.29
CA PHE A 162 8.96 -26.54 1.73
C PHE A 162 10.22 -25.72 2.04
N ARG A 163 11.22 -26.31 2.72
CA ARG A 163 12.51 -25.65 2.97
C ARG A 163 13.24 -25.29 1.69
N ALA A 164 13.28 -26.19 0.69
CA ALA A 164 13.89 -25.90 -0.60
C ALA A 164 13.21 -24.72 -1.32
N SER A 165 11.88 -24.61 -1.22
CA SER A 165 11.13 -23.50 -1.81
C SER A 165 11.34 -22.19 -1.06
N LEU A 166 11.50 -22.26 0.27
CA LEU A 166 11.92 -21.12 1.10
C LEU A 166 13.34 -20.65 0.76
N ASP A 167 14.28 -21.57 0.57
CA ASP A 167 15.66 -21.26 0.18
C ASP A 167 15.71 -20.63 -1.22
N SER A 168 14.88 -21.09 -2.15
CA SER A 168 14.73 -20.45 -3.46
C SER A 168 14.13 -19.05 -3.36
N ASN A 169 13.22 -18.80 -2.41
CA ASN A 169 12.66 -17.47 -2.21
C ASN A 169 13.65 -16.53 -1.49
N SER A 170 14.41 -17.03 -0.52
CA SER A 170 15.41 -16.23 0.21
C SER A 170 16.63 -15.89 -0.62
N SER A 171 16.99 -16.73 -1.61
CA SER A 171 18.05 -16.44 -2.57
C SER A 171 17.64 -15.53 -3.72
N ALA A 172 16.33 -15.37 -3.95
CA ALA A 172 15.78 -14.45 -4.95
C ALA A 172 15.55 -13.02 -4.41
N MET A 173 15.40 -12.87 -3.08
CA MET A 173 15.33 -11.59 -2.36
C MET A 173 16.73 -11.01 -2.10
#